data_AF-A0A847KLL1-F1
#
_entry.id   AF-A0A847KLL1-F1
#
_cell.length_a   1.000
_cell.length_b   1.000
_cell.length_c   1.000
_cell.angle_alpha   90.00
_cell.angle_beta   90.00
_cell.angle_gamma   90.00
#
_symmetry.space_group_name_H-M   'P 1'
#
loop_
_entity.id
_entity.type
_entity.pdbx_description
1 polymer ?
#
loop_
_entity_poly.entity_id
_entity_poly.type
_entity_poly.pdbx_seq_one_letter_code
_entity_poly.pdbx_strand_id
1 'polypeptide(L)'
;MANDSTAADPGTALTAELARLQARVAELEAAQAAQAAAASESRSASRAFVSAALVVIACVLAPLSVLSVWAGTAVSQTDRWVEMVAPVARDPGVQAAIADEVTAAIMENLDVAGLAAGALEALANQENVPPRIANALPALAVPLTRGIEDFTRTQAGNLVASDQFAAVWAEINRIAHPGWWRCSRATRAG
;
A
#
# COMPACT_ATOMS: atom_id res chain seq x y z
N MET A 1 65.51 44.46 38.53
CA MET A 1 65.19 43.58 37.38
C MET A 1 65.31 42.14 37.87
N ALA A 2 64.22 41.56 38.37
CA ALA A 2 64.15 40.15 38.75
C ALA A 2 63.54 39.39 37.56
N ASN A 3 64.24 38.37 37.09
CA ASN A 3 63.89 37.57 35.94
C ASN A 3 62.84 36.53 36.36
N ASP A 4 61.58 36.74 35.97
CA ASP A 4 60.51 35.76 36.11
C ASP A 4 60.68 34.70 35.01
N SER A 5 61.32 33.59 35.38
CA SER A 5 61.43 32.42 34.52
C SER A 5 60.97 31.22 35.32
N THR A 6 59.69 31.24 35.68
CA THR A 6 58.97 30.01 36.06
C THR A 6 58.85 29.16 34.80
N ALA A 7 59.91 28.41 34.47
CA ALA A 7 59.86 27.38 33.45
C ALA A 7 58.88 26.31 33.93
N ALA A 8 57.64 26.37 33.44
CA ALA A 8 56.70 25.27 33.59
C ALA A 8 57.38 24.01 33.08
N ASP A 9 57.43 22.97 33.93
CA ASP A 9 58.08 21.71 33.59
C ASP A 9 57.48 21.16 32.28
N PRO A 10 58.28 20.91 31.23
CA PRO A 10 57.77 20.42 29.95
C PRO A 10 56.95 19.13 30.10
N GLY A 11 57.19 18.32 31.14
CA GLY A 11 56.38 17.15 31.46
C GLY A 11 54.91 17.49 31.77
N THR A 12 54.65 18.58 32.50
CA THR A 12 53.28 19.01 32.85
C THR A 12 52.48 19.56 31.66
N ALA A 13 53.15 20.21 30.72
CA ALA A 13 52.51 20.67 29.48
C ALA A 13 52.14 19.50 28.56
N LEU A 14 53.02 18.48 28.46
CA LEU A 14 52.74 17.27 27.67
C LEU A 14 51.58 16.44 28.25
N THR A 15 51.49 16.31 29.57
CA THR A 15 50.38 15.56 30.20
C THR A 15 49.03 16.27 30.04
N ALA A 16 49.02 17.61 30.13
CA ALA A 16 47.84 18.41 29.85
C ALA A 16 47.38 18.27 28.38
N GLU A 17 48.33 18.24 27.44
CA GLU A 17 48.02 18.07 26.02
C GLU A 17 47.55 16.65 25.69
N LEU A 18 48.13 15.62 26.31
CA LEU A 18 47.64 14.24 26.21
C LEU A 18 46.20 14.10 26.70
N ALA A 19 45.88 14.70 27.86
CA ALA A 19 44.51 14.69 28.40
C ALA A 19 43.53 15.42 27.45
N ARG A 20 43.96 16.55 26.86
CA ARG A 20 43.18 17.31 25.88
C ARG A 20 42.94 16.50 24.60
N LEU A 21 43.96 15.81 24.10
CA LEU A 21 43.86 14.98 22.90
C LEU A 21 42.99 13.75 23.15
N GLN A 22 43.11 13.10 24.30
CA GLN A 22 42.23 12.00 24.69
C GLN A 22 40.77 12.44 24.80
N ALA A 23 40.51 13.61 25.38
CA ALA A 23 39.17 14.18 25.44
C ALA A 23 38.60 14.47 24.04
N ARG A 24 39.44 15.02 23.14
CA ARG A 24 39.06 15.26 21.73
C ARG A 24 38.77 13.97 20.96
N VAL A 25 39.57 12.93 21.18
CA VAL A 25 39.35 11.61 20.55
C VAL A 25 38.04 11.01 21.05
N ALA A 26 37.78 11.04 22.37
CA ALA A 26 36.53 10.55 22.94
C ALA A 26 35.30 11.31 22.41
N GLU A 27 35.40 12.63 22.24
CA GLU A 27 34.34 13.45 21.65
C GLU A 27 34.09 13.09 20.18
N LEU A 28 35.14 12.88 19.38
CA LEU A 28 35.04 12.50 17.97
C LEU A 28 34.52 11.08 17.79
N GLU A 29 34.96 10.14 18.61
CA GLU A 29 34.47 8.76 18.61
C GLU A 29 32.99 8.70 18.98
N ALA A 30 32.56 9.48 19.98
CA ALA A 30 31.14 9.61 20.33
C ALA A 30 30.30 10.22 19.21
N ALA A 31 30.81 11.25 18.52
CA ALA A 31 30.15 11.85 17.37
C ALA A 31 30.03 10.87 16.19
N GLN A 32 31.09 10.10 15.91
CA GLN A 32 31.07 9.06 14.88
C GLN A 32 30.08 7.93 15.21
N ALA A 33 30.04 7.48 16.45
CA ALA A 33 29.09 6.45 16.90
C ALA A 33 27.63 6.92 16.73
N ALA A 34 27.33 8.17 17.09
CA ALA A 34 26.00 8.75 16.89
C ALA A 34 25.62 8.85 15.41
N GLN A 35 26.57 9.23 14.54
CA GLN A 35 26.36 9.31 13.09
C GLN A 35 26.12 7.94 12.44
N ALA A 36 26.86 6.91 12.87
CA ALA A 36 26.68 5.54 12.39
C ALA A 36 25.33 4.94 12.82
N ALA A 37 24.90 5.20 14.06
CA ALA A 37 23.60 4.79 14.56
C ALA A 37 22.45 5.41 13.73
N ALA A 38 22.48 6.74 13.52
CA ALA A 38 21.48 7.46 12.73
C ALA A 38 21.42 7.00 11.25
N ALA A 39 22.57 6.71 10.64
CA ALA A 39 22.63 6.18 9.28
C ALA A 39 22.03 4.76 9.17
N SER A 40 22.23 3.90 10.18
CA SER A 40 21.67 2.55 10.20
C SER A 40 20.13 2.55 10.32
N GLU A 41 19.59 3.48 11.10
CA GLU A 41 18.16 3.62 11.36
C GLU A 41 17.40 4.14 10.13
N SER A 42 17.98 5.09 9.39
CA SER A 42 17.39 5.58 8.12
C SER A 42 17.36 4.51 7.02
N ARG A 43 18.40 3.67 6.94
CA ARG A 43 18.49 2.59 5.93
C ARG A 43 17.56 1.43 6.23
N SER A 44 17.30 1.13 7.50
CA SER A 44 16.34 0.06 7.85
C SER A 44 14.91 0.50 7.53
N ALA A 45 14.55 1.76 7.83
CA ALA A 45 13.24 2.33 7.51
C ALA A 45 12.97 2.38 6.00
N SER A 46 13.96 2.82 5.19
CA SER A 46 13.79 2.88 3.73
C SER A 46 13.68 1.49 3.10
N ARG A 47 14.44 0.50 3.58
CA ARG A 47 14.35 -0.89 3.12
C ARG A 47 13.04 -1.56 3.53
N ALA A 48 12.56 -1.27 4.75
CA ALA A 48 11.26 -1.76 5.21
C ALA A 48 10.12 -1.21 4.34
N PHE A 49 10.14 0.09 4.02
CA PHE A 49 9.17 0.70 3.13
C PHE A 49 9.18 0.10 1.72
N VAL A 50 10.36 -0.04 1.11
CA VAL A 50 10.49 -0.64 -0.23
C VAL A 50 10.05 -2.10 -0.22
N SER A 51 10.40 -2.86 0.82
CA SER A 51 9.98 -4.25 0.96
C SER A 51 8.46 -4.37 1.11
N ALA A 52 7.83 -3.52 1.93
CA ALA A 52 6.38 -3.50 2.09
C ALA A 52 5.68 -3.14 0.77
N ALA A 53 6.19 -2.14 0.04
CA ALA A 53 5.65 -1.75 -1.25
C ALA A 53 5.74 -2.90 -2.28
N LEU A 54 6.87 -3.61 -2.34
CA LEU A 54 7.03 -4.77 -3.24
C LEU A 54 6.09 -5.92 -2.88
N VAL A 55 5.87 -6.18 -1.60
CA VAL A 55 4.92 -7.22 -1.15
C VAL A 55 3.49 -6.85 -1.54
N VAL A 56 3.08 -5.60 -1.34
CA VAL A 56 1.75 -5.12 -1.74
C VAL A 56 1.57 -5.26 -3.26
N ILE A 57 2.56 -4.81 -4.05
CA ILE A 57 2.55 -4.95 -5.50
C ILE A 57 2.43 -6.41 -5.92
N ALA A 58 3.20 -7.32 -5.31
CA ALA A 58 3.14 -8.74 -5.60
C ALA A 58 1.76 -9.34 -5.27
N CYS A 59 1.16 -8.97 -4.13
CA CYS A 59 -0.20 -9.39 -3.77
C CYS A 59 -1.25 -8.93 -4.77
N VAL A 60 -1.09 -7.75 -5.39
CA VAL A 60 -2.01 -7.24 -6.43
C VAL A 60 -1.75 -7.90 -7.78
N LEU A 61 -0.49 -8.13 -8.16
CA LEU A 61 -0.15 -8.77 -9.44
C LEU A 61 -0.50 -10.26 -9.47
N ALA A 62 -0.53 -10.94 -8.33
CA ALA A 62 -0.87 -12.35 -8.24
C ALA A 62 -2.25 -12.68 -8.86
N PRO A 63 -3.38 -12.07 -8.43
CA PRO A 63 -4.68 -12.30 -9.04
C PRO A 63 -4.76 -11.80 -10.49
N LEU A 64 -4.10 -10.68 -10.83
CA LEU A 64 -4.03 -10.16 -12.21
C LEU A 64 -3.36 -11.14 -13.18
N SER A 65 -2.29 -11.81 -12.73
CA SER A 65 -1.56 -12.79 -13.55
C SER A 65 -2.44 -13.98 -13.89
N VAL A 66 -3.25 -14.45 -12.93
CA VAL A 66 -4.22 -15.52 -13.17
C VAL A 66 -5.23 -15.10 -14.23
N LEU A 67 -5.80 -13.89 -14.14
CA LEU A 67 -6.76 -13.38 -15.12
C LEU A 67 -6.16 -13.25 -16.53
N SER A 68 -4.91 -12.80 -16.66
CA SER A 68 -4.25 -12.61 -17.96
C SER A 68 -4.06 -13.91 -18.73
N VAL A 69 -3.93 -15.06 -18.06
CA VAL A 69 -3.77 -16.37 -18.70
C VAL A 69 -5.04 -16.79 -19.45
N TRP A 70 -6.22 -16.40 -18.96
CA TRP A 70 -7.50 -16.73 -19.59
C TRP A 70 -7.87 -15.81 -20.75
N ALA A 71 -7.33 -14.59 -20.79
CA ALA A 71 -7.61 -13.62 -21.85
C ALA A 71 -7.06 -14.05 -23.23
N GLY A 72 -6.00 -14.85 -23.28
CA GLY A 72 -5.32 -15.22 -24.54
C GLY A 72 -6.02 -16.29 -25.39
N THR A 73 -6.96 -17.06 -24.84
CA THR A 73 -7.54 -18.24 -25.52
C THR A 73 -8.92 -17.99 -26.15
N ALA A 74 -9.48 -16.80 -26.01
CA ALA A 74 -10.89 -16.50 -26.32
C ALA A 74 -11.16 -15.78 -27.67
N VAL A 75 -10.12 -15.30 -28.37
CA VAL A 75 -10.26 -14.19 -29.35
C VAL A 75 -10.76 -14.59 -30.74
N SER A 76 -10.76 -15.86 -31.18
CA SER A 76 -10.82 -16.16 -32.63
C SER A 76 -12.21 -16.31 -33.28
N GLN A 77 -13.35 -16.23 -32.57
CA GLN A 77 -14.68 -16.39 -33.21
C GLN A 77 -15.82 -15.47 -32.72
N THR A 78 -15.52 -14.41 -31.97
CA THR A 78 -16.55 -13.72 -31.16
C THR A 78 -17.00 -12.35 -31.70
N ASP A 79 -16.31 -11.79 -32.71
CA ASP A 79 -16.50 -10.39 -33.12
C ASP A 79 -17.95 -10.05 -33.55
N ARG A 80 -18.67 -11.00 -34.14
CA ARG A 80 -20.06 -10.81 -34.61
C ARG A 80 -21.13 -10.87 -33.53
N TRP A 81 -20.84 -11.46 -32.37
CA TRP A 81 -21.83 -11.65 -31.29
C TRP A 81 -21.69 -10.57 -30.21
N VAL A 82 -20.46 -10.06 -29.96
CA VAL A 82 -20.23 -8.90 -29.09
C VAL A 82 -20.96 -7.66 -29.62
N GLU A 83 -21.05 -7.49 -30.94
CA GLU A 83 -21.77 -6.36 -31.56
C GLU A 83 -23.26 -6.27 -31.18
N MET A 84 -23.94 -7.37 -30.85
CA MET A 84 -25.37 -7.33 -30.50
C MET A 84 -25.63 -7.15 -28.99
N VAL A 85 -24.71 -7.52 -28.11
CA VAL A 85 -24.93 -7.54 -26.64
C VAL A 85 -24.08 -6.49 -25.90
N ALA A 86 -23.11 -5.88 -26.58
CA ALA A 86 -22.31 -4.76 -26.09
C ALA A 86 -23.09 -3.56 -25.49
N PRO A 87 -24.31 -3.18 -25.94
CA PRO A 87 -24.92 -1.96 -25.40
C PRO A 87 -25.32 -2.08 -23.92
N VAL A 88 -25.53 -3.28 -23.37
CA VAL A 88 -25.92 -3.45 -21.95
C VAL A 88 -24.71 -3.39 -21.00
N ALA A 89 -23.54 -3.86 -21.43
CA ALA A 89 -22.30 -3.76 -20.63
C ALA A 89 -21.76 -2.32 -20.54
N ARG A 90 -22.23 -1.43 -21.42
CA ARG A 90 -21.93 0.00 -21.43
C ARG A 90 -22.98 0.85 -20.72
N ASP A 91 -23.99 0.23 -20.11
CA ASP A 91 -24.99 0.95 -19.34
C ASP A 91 -24.36 1.45 -18.02
N PRO A 92 -24.31 2.77 -17.78
CA PRO A 92 -23.68 3.34 -16.59
C PRO A 92 -24.37 2.91 -15.29
N GLY A 93 -25.65 2.55 -15.31
CA GLY A 93 -26.37 2.03 -14.14
C GLY A 93 -25.93 0.62 -13.75
N VAL A 94 -25.67 -0.25 -14.72
CA VAL A 94 -25.15 -1.61 -14.47
C VAL A 94 -23.70 -1.55 -13.99
N GLN A 95 -22.89 -0.65 -14.57
CA GLN A 95 -21.51 -0.45 -14.13
C GLN A 95 -21.43 0.08 -12.70
N ALA A 96 -22.29 1.04 -12.34
CA ALA A 96 -22.38 1.56 -10.98
C ALA A 96 -22.78 0.46 -9.98
N ALA A 97 -23.81 -0.35 -10.31
CA ALA A 97 -24.25 -1.44 -9.43
C ALA A 97 -23.16 -2.50 -9.20
N ILE A 98 -22.41 -2.88 -10.24
CA ILE A 98 -21.29 -3.82 -10.10
C ILE A 98 -20.16 -3.20 -9.26
N ALA A 99 -19.84 -1.92 -9.49
CA ALA A 99 -18.82 -1.23 -8.72
C ALA A 99 -19.21 -1.13 -7.23
N ASP A 100 -20.47 -0.84 -6.93
CA ASP A 100 -20.99 -0.78 -5.56
C ASP A 100 -20.96 -2.15 -4.88
N GLU A 101 -21.38 -3.22 -5.57
CA GLU A 101 -21.35 -4.59 -5.03
C GLU A 101 -19.92 -5.08 -4.76
N VAL A 102 -19.00 -4.84 -5.69
CA VAL A 102 -17.57 -5.17 -5.52
C VAL A 102 -16.97 -4.37 -4.37
N THR A 103 -17.32 -3.08 -4.25
CA THR A 103 -16.85 -2.22 -3.15
C THR A 103 -17.38 -2.73 -1.81
N ALA A 104 -18.67 -3.06 -1.72
CA ALA A 104 -19.28 -3.60 -0.51
C ALA A 104 -18.62 -4.93 -0.10
N ALA A 105 -18.41 -5.85 -1.04
CA ALA A 105 -17.75 -7.12 -0.77
C ALA A 105 -16.30 -6.93 -0.28
N ILE A 106 -15.54 -5.99 -0.86
CA ILE A 106 -14.17 -5.70 -0.42
C ILE A 106 -14.16 -5.11 1.00
N MET A 107 -15.03 -4.15 1.27
CA MET A 107 -15.12 -3.47 2.57
C MET A 107 -15.64 -4.40 3.69
N GLU A 108 -16.43 -5.42 3.35
CA GLU A 108 -16.91 -6.42 4.31
C GLU A 108 -15.84 -7.49 4.61
N ASN A 109 -15.09 -7.94 3.59
CA ASN A 109 -14.08 -8.98 3.78
C ASN A 109 -12.77 -8.45 4.40
N LEU A 110 -12.44 -7.19 4.14
CA LEU A 110 -11.35 -6.48 4.79
C LEU A 110 -12.00 -5.49 5.74
N ASP A 111 -12.03 -5.75 7.05
CA ASP A 111 -12.58 -4.80 8.03
C ASP A 111 -11.74 -3.50 8.09
N VAL A 112 -11.92 -2.66 7.07
CA VAL A 112 -11.16 -1.42 6.86
C VAL A 112 -11.44 -0.44 8.00
N ALA A 113 -12.67 -0.45 8.52
CA ALA A 113 -13.06 0.34 9.67
C ALA A 113 -12.30 -0.08 10.93
N GLY A 114 -12.24 -1.38 11.23
CA GLY A 114 -11.49 -1.92 12.37
C GLY A 114 -9.97 -1.72 12.23
N LEU A 115 -9.41 -1.92 11.03
CA LEU A 115 -7.99 -1.68 10.76
C LEU A 115 -7.62 -0.20 10.89
N ALA A 116 -8.43 0.71 10.37
CA ALA A 116 -8.23 2.14 10.50
C ALA A 116 -8.35 2.59 11.96
N ALA A 117 -9.37 2.12 12.69
CA ALA A 117 -9.55 2.41 14.10
C ALA A 117 -8.38 1.89 14.94
N GLY A 118 -7.97 0.64 14.73
CA GLY A 118 -6.84 0.02 15.44
C GLY A 118 -5.51 0.71 15.15
N ALA A 119 -5.28 1.17 13.92
CA ALA A 119 -4.09 1.94 13.57
C ALA A 119 -4.08 3.33 14.23
N LEU A 120 -5.21 4.02 14.25
CA LEU A 120 -5.37 5.31 14.94
C LEU A 120 -5.18 5.16 16.45
N GLU A 121 -5.70 4.08 17.03
CA GLU A 121 -5.57 3.80 18.46
C GLU A 121 -4.13 3.43 18.84
N ALA A 122 -3.44 2.64 18.01
CA ALA A 122 -2.01 2.38 18.17
C ALA A 122 -1.18 3.67 18.12
N LEU A 123 -1.55 4.61 17.24
CA LEU A 123 -0.89 5.91 17.14
C LEU A 123 -1.22 6.82 18.33
N ALA A 124 -2.46 6.82 18.82
CA ALA A 124 -2.87 7.59 19.99
C ALA A 124 -2.14 7.15 21.28
N ASN A 125 -1.75 5.87 21.37
CA ASN A 125 -1.05 5.30 22.52
C ASN A 125 0.48 5.48 22.49
N GLN A 126 1.05 6.18 21.51
CA GLN A 126 2.48 6.49 21.49
C GLN A 126 2.85 7.56 22.55
N GLU A 127 3.97 7.33 23.25
CA GLU A 127 4.49 8.24 24.30
C GLU A 127 4.71 9.69 23.84
N ASN A 128 4.93 9.92 22.55
CA ASN A 128 5.29 11.23 21.98
C ASN A 128 4.11 12.01 21.37
N VAL A 129 2.87 11.51 21.45
CA VAL A 129 1.72 12.18 20.84
C VAL A 129 1.09 13.19 21.81
N PRO A 130 0.99 14.48 21.46
CA PRO A 130 0.33 15.47 22.29
C PRO A 130 -1.14 15.10 22.55
N PRO A 131 -1.67 15.23 23.78
CA PRO A 131 -3.02 14.78 24.13
C PRO A 131 -4.12 15.43 23.30
N ARG A 132 -3.90 16.68 22.84
CA ARG A 132 -4.80 17.38 21.90
C ARG A 132 -4.93 16.67 20.54
N ILE A 133 -3.86 16.01 20.07
CA ILE A 133 -3.83 15.27 18.81
C ILE A 133 -4.47 13.89 19.04
N ALA A 134 -4.06 13.16 20.08
CA ALA A 134 -4.66 11.87 20.44
C ALA A 134 -6.18 11.92 20.56
N ASN A 135 -6.73 12.99 21.15
CA ASN A 135 -8.17 13.20 21.28
C ASN A 135 -8.89 13.53 19.95
N ALA A 136 -8.16 14.01 18.94
CA ALA A 136 -8.70 14.36 17.63
C ALA A 136 -8.62 13.20 16.62
N LEU A 137 -7.74 12.21 16.83
CA LEU A 137 -7.56 11.06 15.94
C LEU A 137 -8.87 10.30 15.67
N PRO A 138 -9.70 9.95 16.68
CA PRO A 138 -10.94 9.20 16.43
C PRO A 138 -11.90 9.89 15.46
N ALA A 139 -11.91 11.23 15.44
CA ALA A 139 -12.75 11.99 14.52
C ALA A 139 -12.31 11.86 13.04
N LEU A 140 -11.08 11.42 12.79
CA LEU A 140 -10.53 11.18 11.45
C LEU A 140 -10.86 9.78 10.92
N ALA A 141 -11.24 8.83 11.79
CA ALA A 141 -11.56 7.46 11.37
C ALA A 141 -12.67 7.47 10.30
N VAL A 142 -13.76 8.19 10.54
CA VAL A 142 -14.91 8.23 9.63
C VAL A 142 -14.57 8.87 8.26
N PRO A 143 -13.93 10.06 8.18
CA PRO A 143 -13.46 10.61 6.90
C PRO A 143 -12.44 9.72 6.17
N LEU A 144 -11.55 9.05 6.92
CA LEU A 144 -10.54 8.16 6.33
C LEU A 144 -11.19 6.92 5.71
N THR A 145 -12.10 6.27 6.45
CA THR A 145 -12.85 5.10 5.95
C THR A 145 -13.66 5.47 4.71
N ARG A 146 -14.35 6.62 4.72
CA ARG A 146 -15.08 7.12 3.54
C ARG A 146 -14.14 7.39 2.36
N GLY A 147 -12.98 7.99 2.61
CA GLY A 147 -11.99 8.22 1.55
C GLY A 147 -11.47 6.93 0.93
N ILE A 148 -11.26 5.88 1.72
CA ILE A 148 -10.85 4.55 1.22
C ILE A 148 -11.99 3.89 0.44
N GLU A 149 -13.24 3.99 0.93
CA GLU A 149 -14.43 3.49 0.24
C GLU A 149 -14.60 4.18 -1.13
N ASP A 150 -14.54 5.51 -1.16
CA ASP A 150 -14.69 6.30 -2.38
C ASP A 150 -13.56 6.04 -3.39
N PHE A 151 -12.31 5.90 -2.91
CA PHE A 151 -11.19 5.51 -3.74
C PHE A 151 -11.39 4.12 -4.34
N THR A 152 -11.82 3.15 -3.53
CA THR A 152 -12.08 1.78 -3.97
C THR A 152 -13.21 1.75 -4.99
N ARG A 153 -14.33 2.45 -4.73
CA ARG A 153 -15.45 2.63 -5.66
C ARG A 153 -14.99 3.25 -6.98
N THR A 154 -14.14 4.27 -6.93
CA THR A 154 -13.59 4.93 -8.12
C THR A 154 -12.74 3.97 -8.94
N GLN A 155 -11.86 3.19 -8.30
CA GLN A 155 -11.02 2.24 -9.01
C GLN A 155 -11.81 1.05 -9.55
N ALA A 156 -12.77 0.53 -8.79
CA ALA A 156 -13.71 -0.49 -9.27
C ALA A 156 -14.49 0.03 -10.48
N GLY A 157 -15.00 1.27 -10.42
CA GLY A 157 -15.66 1.94 -11.53
C GLY A 157 -14.77 2.09 -12.76
N ASN A 158 -13.52 2.52 -12.59
CA ASN A 158 -12.54 2.63 -13.69
C ASN A 158 -12.22 1.27 -14.32
N LEU A 159 -12.10 0.22 -13.51
CA LEU A 159 -11.88 -1.14 -13.99
C LEU A 159 -13.09 -1.67 -14.76
N VAL A 160 -14.31 -1.49 -14.23
CA VAL A 160 -15.56 -1.91 -14.88
C VAL A 160 -15.81 -1.11 -16.17
N ALA A 161 -15.45 0.17 -16.19
CA ALA A 161 -15.55 1.02 -17.39
C ALA A 161 -14.46 0.72 -18.43
N SER A 162 -13.46 -0.11 -18.10
CA SER A 162 -12.35 -0.41 -19.02
C SER A 162 -12.75 -1.33 -20.17
N ASP A 163 -12.08 -1.17 -21.31
CA ASP A 163 -12.25 -2.03 -22.48
C ASP A 163 -11.89 -3.50 -22.19
N GLN A 164 -10.98 -3.75 -21.24
CA GLN A 164 -10.59 -5.10 -20.82
C GLN A 164 -11.72 -5.80 -20.06
N PHE A 165 -12.39 -5.10 -19.15
CA PHE A 165 -13.58 -5.64 -18.49
C PHE A 165 -14.69 -5.91 -19.50
N ALA A 166 -14.92 -5.00 -20.46
CA ALA A 166 -15.89 -5.22 -21.53
C ALA A 166 -15.58 -6.49 -22.36
N ALA A 167 -14.30 -6.76 -22.65
CA ALA A 167 -13.87 -7.97 -23.35
C ALA A 167 -14.11 -9.25 -22.52
N VAL A 168 -13.78 -9.24 -21.23
CA VAL A 168 -14.01 -10.38 -20.32
C VAL A 168 -15.49 -10.64 -20.09
N TRP A 169 -16.28 -9.58 -19.90
CA TRP A 169 -17.73 -9.69 -19.72
C TRP A 169 -18.42 -10.27 -20.97
N ALA A 170 -17.97 -9.87 -22.16
CA ALA A 170 -18.44 -10.45 -23.42
C ALA A 170 -18.12 -11.94 -23.51
N GLU A 171 -16.94 -12.36 -23.03
CA GLU A 171 -16.49 -13.75 -23.02
C GLU A 171 -17.29 -14.64 -22.04
N ILE A 172 -17.52 -14.16 -20.82
CA ILE A 172 -18.30 -14.91 -19.81
C ILE A 172 -19.74 -15.14 -20.31
N ASN A 173 -20.37 -14.10 -20.85
CA ASN A 173 -21.71 -14.23 -21.43
C ASN A 173 -21.72 -15.20 -22.62
N ARG A 174 -20.63 -15.25 -23.40
CA ARG A 174 -20.47 -16.17 -24.52
C ARG A 174 -20.36 -17.63 -24.10
N ILE A 175 -19.71 -17.93 -22.96
CA ILE A 175 -19.57 -19.30 -22.41
C ILE A 175 -20.86 -19.76 -21.70
N ALA A 176 -21.61 -18.85 -21.08
CA ALA A 176 -22.88 -19.19 -20.44
C ALA A 176 -23.99 -19.49 -21.47
N HIS A 177 -23.98 -18.81 -22.62
CA HIS A 177 -25.02 -18.91 -23.66
C HIS A 177 -25.18 -20.26 -24.40
N PRO A 178 -24.21 -21.20 -24.52
CA PRO A 178 -24.44 -22.49 -25.18
C PRO A 178 -25.04 -23.56 -24.25
N GLY A 179 -25.11 -23.31 -22.93
CA GLY A 179 -25.57 -24.31 -21.96
C GLY A 179 -27.09 -24.43 -21.86
N TRP A 180 -27.81 -23.31 -21.97
CA TRP A 180 -29.25 -23.30 -21.69
C TRP A 180 -30.07 -24.14 -22.69
N TRP A 181 -29.71 -24.12 -23.98
CA TRP A 181 -30.46 -24.87 -24.99
C TRP A 181 -30.23 -26.38 -24.91
N ARG A 182 -29.09 -26.83 -24.34
CA ARG A 182 -28.80 -28.25 -24.14
C ARG A 182 -29.60 -28.81 -22.97
N CYS A 183 -29.71 -28.06 -21.87
CA CYS A 183 -30.56 -28.41 -20.73
C CYS A 183 -32.06 -28.34 -21.08
N SER A 184 -32.49 -27.36 -21.89
CA SER A 184 -33.89 -27.21 -22.28
C SER A 184 -34.36 -28.20 -23.35
N ARG A 185 -33.43 -28.81 -24.12
CA ARG A 185 -33.76 -29.84 -25.11
C ARG A 185 -33.79 -31.24 -24.50
N ALA A 186 -32.98 -31.50 -23.48
CA ALA A 186 -33.01 -32.77 -22.73
C ALA A 186 -34.30 -32.96 -21.92
N THR A 187 -34.90 -31.87 -21.42
CA THR A 187 -36.15 -31.89 -20.64
C THR A 187 -37.42 -31.99 -21.49
N ARG A 188 -37.33 -31.84 -22.82
CA ARG A 188 -38.48 -31.96 -23.74
C ARG A 188 -38.51 -33.30 -24.49
N ALA A 189 -37.53 -34.17 -24.24
CA ALA A 189 -37.37 -35.47 -24.89
C ALA A 189 -37.59 -36.67 -23.95
N GLY A 190 -38.04 -36.43 -22.72
CA GLY A 190 -38.55 -37.42 -21.77
C GLY A 190 -40.01 -37.13 -21.45
#